data_AF-A0A7X7H2C2-F1
#
_entry.id   AF-A0A7X7H2C2-F1
#
_cell.length_a   1.000
_cell.length_b   1.000
_cell.length_c   1.000
_cell.angle_alpha   90.00
_cell.angle_beta   90.00
_cell.angle_gamma   90.00
#
_symmetry.space_group_name_H-M   'P 1'
#
loop_
_entity.id
_entity.type
_entity.pdbx_description
1 polymer ?
#
loop_
_entity_poly.entity_id
_entity_poly.type
_entity_poly.pdbx_seq_one_letter_code
_entity_poly.pdbx_strand_id
1 'polypeptide(L)'
;YGLYLFFDFAGYSLFAVAISYFMGVRTPMNFKQPFKSKNLKEFWNRWHISLSFWFRDYIFMRFIFLATKKRWFKNRNALSSTAYMLNMLLMGFWHGITWYYILYGFLQGLGLVVNDWWLRFKRKNLKQLPHNKFTTGVAIFVTFNFVMFTFLIFSGFLDTYLFK
;
A
#
# COMPACT_ATOMS: atom_id res chain seq x y z
N TYR A 1 -5.74 17.26 -3.49
CA TYR A 1 -5.68 16.52 -2.21
C TYR A 1 -4.48 15.59 -2.11
N GLY A 2 -4.32 14.56 -2.95
CA GLY A 2 -3.26 13.55 -2.76
C GLY A 2 -1.81 14.07 -2.71
N LEU A 3 -1.47 15.09 -3.51
CA LEU A 3 -0.15 15.75 -3.43
C LEU A 3 0.01 16.58 -2.15
N TYR A 4 -1.04 17.29 -1.73
CA TYR A 4 -1.05 18.02 -0.45
C TYR A 4 -0.79 17.07 0.73
N LEU A 5 -1.54 15.94 0.78
CA LEU A 5 -1.35 14.89 1.79
C LEU A 5 0.10 14.40 1.82
N PHE A 6 0.71 14.20 0.65
CA PHE A 6 2.12 13.79 0.58
C PHE A 6 3.07 14.85 1.11
N PHE A 7 2.98 16.10 0.64
CA PHE A 7 3.94 17.13 1.01
C PHE A 7 3.84 17.52 2.48
N ASP A 8 2.63 17.66 3.01
CA ASP A 8 2.39 17.94 4.42
C ASP A 8 2.96 16.83 5.31
N PHE A 9 2.61 15.57 5.00
CA PHE A 9 3.01 14.46 5.84
C PHE A 9 4.49 14.07 5.69
N ALA A 10 5.04 14.20 4.50
CA ALA A 10 6.47 14.00 4.26
C ALA A 10 7.31 15.10 4.93
N GLY A 11 6.84 16.35 4.89
CA GLY A 11 7.46 17.48 5.59
C GLY A 11 7.48 17.25 7.10
N TYR A 12 6.34 16.90 7.70
CA TYR A 12 6.25 16.52 9.10
C TYR A 12 7.21 15.37 9.46
N SER A 13 7.22 14.31 8.64
CA SER A 13 8.09 13.15 8.87
C SER A 13 9.58 13.52 8.82
N LEU A 14 9.98 14.46 7.96
CA LEU A 14 11.35 14.96 7.90
C LEU A 14 11.77 15.70 9.16
N PHE A 15 10.90 16.55 9.73
CA PHE A 15 11.17 17.20 11.01
C PHE A 15 11.35 16.18 12.13
N ALA A 16 10.49 15.16 12.20
CA ALA A 16 10.60 14.09 13.19
C ALA A 16 11.95 13.34 13.06
N VAL A 17 12.38 13.01 11.85
CA VAL A 17 13.68 12.37 11.60
C VAL A 17 14.84 13.30 11.99
N ALA A 18 14.78 14.58 11.65
CA ALA A 18 15.81 15.55 12.00
C ALA A 18 15.98 15.69 13.52
N ILE A 19 14.88 15.86 14.26
CA ILE A 19 14.89 15.94 15.73
C ILE A 19 15.43 14.64 16.33
N SER A 20 14.98 13.49 15.84
CA SER A 20 15.48 12.18 16.26
C SER A 20 17.01 12.07 16.11
N TYR A 21 17.55 12.56 14.99
CA TYR A 21 18.99 12.53 14.73
C TYR A 21 19.75 13.46 15.67
N PHE A 22 19.21 14.64 16.00
CA PHE A 22 19.78 15.51 17.04
C PHE A 22 19.79 14.86 18.42
N MET A 23 18.79 14.02 18.74
CA MET A 23 18.74 13.24 19.98
C MET A 23 19.64 11.99 19.96
N GLY A 24 20.44 11.79 18.91
CA GLY A 24 21.35 10.65 18.77
C GLY A 24 20.68 9.34 18.32
N VAL A 25 19.37 9.34 18.04
CA VAL A 25 18.62 8.16 17.62
C VAL A 25 18.37 8.20 16.11
N ARG A 26 18.84 7.18 15.38
CA ARG A 26 18.64 7.09 13.92
C ARG A 26 17.30 6.43 13.58
N THR A 27 16.26 7.23 13.44
CA THR A 27 14.95 6.77 12.96
C THR A 27 14.93 6.54 11.43
N PRO A 28 14.10 5.59 10.95
CA PRO A 28 13.96 5.30 9.53
C PRO A 28 13.16 6.38 8.81
N MET A 29 13.49 6.60 7.53
CA MET A 29 12.78 7.54 6.68
C MET A 29 11.40 7.03 6.28
N ASN A 30 10.39 7.90 6.30
CA ASN A 30 9.00 7.50 6.10
C ASN A 30 8.54 7.48 4.63
N PHE A 31 9.23 8.21 3.75
CA PHE A 31 8.88 8.32 2.32
C PHE A 31 10.11 8.19 1.43
N LYS A 32 9.95 7.52 0.28
CA LYS A 32 11.02 7.34 -0.72
C LYS A 32 10.49 7.41 -2.16
N GLN A 33 10.28 8.61 -2.68
CA GLN A 33 9.76 8.84 -4.04
C GLN A 33 8.57 7.92 -4.40
N PRO A 34 7.46 7.97 -3.64
CA PRO A 34 6.37 7.00 -3.76
C PRO A 34 5.67 7.05 -5.12
N PHE A 35 5.58 8.21 -5.77
CA PHE A 35 4.90 8.37 -7.06
C PHE A 35 5.69 7.83 -8.26
N LYS A 36 6.95 7.41 -8.07
CA LYS A 36 7.76 6.74 -9.10
C LYS A 36 7.58 5.21 -9.11
N SER A 37 6.67 4.69 -8.27
CA SER A 37 6.44 3.26 -8.10
C SER A 37 5.79 2.65 -9.34
N LYS A 38 6.31 1.52 -9.81
CA LYS A 38 5.81 0.83 -11.01
C LYS A 38 4.64 -0.10 -10.70
N ASN A 39 4.39 -0.37 -9.43
CA ASN A 39 3.35 -1.28 -8.96
C ASN A 39 3.00 -0.96 -7.49
N LEU A 40 1.88 -1.52 -7.02
CA LEU A 40 1.38 -1.24 -5.66
C LEU A 40 2.27 -1.80 -4.56
N LYS A 41 2.94 -2.94 -4.78
CA LYS A 41 3.90 -3.46 -3.80
C LYS A 41 5.09 -2.51 -3.61
N GLU A 42 5.60 -1.95 -4.71
CA GLU A 42 6.65 -0.94 -4.68
C GLU A 42 6.18 0.36 -4.02
N PHE A 43 4.93 0.77 -4.26
CA PHE A 43 4.32 1.93 -3.62
C PHE A 43 4.30 1.79 -2.10
N TRP A 44 3.81 0.67 -1.57
CA TRP A 44 3.76 0.42 -0.13
C TRP A 44 5.14 0.28 0.53
N ASN A 45 6.20 0.02 -0.25
CA ASN A 45 7.59 0.06 0.24
C ASN A 45 8.20 1.48 0.25
N ARG A 46 7.47 2.47 -0.27
CA ARG A 46 7.95 3.85 -0.46
C ARG A 46 7.03 4.90 0.19
N TRP A 47 5.81 4.52 0.53
CA TRP A 47 4.81 5.34 1.19
C TRP A 47 4.64 4.91 2.64
N HIS A 48 4.67 5.87 3.57
CA HIS A 48 4.46 5.65 5.00
C HIS A 48 5.17 4.39 5.53
N ILE A 49 6.47 4.33 5.26
CA ILE A 49 7.32 3.13 5.36
C ILE A 49 7.28 2.55 6.78
N SER A 50 7.34 3.37 7.81
CA SER A 50 7.34 2.87 9.20
C SER A 50 6.06 2.10 9.53
N LEU A 51 4.89 2.66 9.20
CA LEU A 51 3.59 2.00 9.40
C LEU A 51 3.44 0.79 8.49
N SER A 52 3.77 0.94 7.20
CA SER A 52 3.66 -0.12 6.20
C SER A 52 4.47 -1.37 6.61
N PHE A 53 5.70 -1.16 7.10
CA PHE A 53 6.55 -2.24 7.60
C PHE A 53 6.03 -2.81 8.91
N TRP A 54 5.54 -1.97 9.83
CA TRP A 54 4.93 -2.45 11.07
C TRP A 54 3.73 -3.37 10.79
N PHE A 55 2.80 -2.96 9.92
CA PHE A 55 1.68 -3.80 9.50
C PHE A 55 2.15 -5.08 8.82
N ARG A 56 3.15 -4.98 7.93
CA ARG A 56 3.72 -6.16 7.26
C ARG A 56 4.25 -7.19 8.26
N ASP A 57 5.04 -6.76 9.23
CA ASP A 57 5.78 -7.68 10.10
C ASP A 57 4.92 -8.18 11.27
N TYR A 58 4.06 -7.32 11.81
CA TYR A 58 3.24 -7.63 12.98
C TYR A 58 1.84 -8.15 12.67
N ILE A 59 1.26 -7.84 11.51
CA ILE A 59 -0.08 -8.32 11.14
C ILE A 59 0.03 -9.33 10.01
N PHE A 60 0.51 -8.90 8.84
CA PHE A 60 0.53 -9.75 7.64
C PHE A 60 1.36 -11.02 7.86
N MET A 61 2.62 -10.90 8.29
CA MET A 61 3.50 -12.07 8.48
C MET A 61 3.03 -12.99 9.61
N ARG A 62 2.52 -12.42 10.71
CA ARG A 62 1.94 -13.22 11.81
C ARG A 62 0.72 -14.01 11.35
N PHE A 63 -0.17 -13.40 10.57
CA PHE A 63 -1.32 -14.08 9.99
C PHE A 63 -0.90 -15.20 9.03
N ILE A 64 0.04 -14.91 8.12
CA ILE A 64 0.58 -15.91 7.17
C ILE A 64 1.16 -17.11 7.93
N PHE A 65 1.96 -16.87 8.98
CA PHE A 65 2.57 -17.93 9.79
C PHE A 65 1.49 -18.79 10.48
N LEU A 66 0.52 -18.15 11.13
CA LEU A 66 -0.55 -18.84 11.83
C LEU A 66 -1.41 -19.68 10.87
N ALA A 67 -1.84 -19.09 9.76
CA ALA A 67 -2.68 -19.75 8.76
C ALA A 67 -1.95 -20.89 8.05
N THR A 68 -0.64 -20.77 7.85
CA THR A 68 0.21 -21.86 7.30
C THR A 68 0.35 -22.99 8.32
N LYS A 69 0.66 -22.68 9.58
CA LYS A 69 0.80 -23.66 10.67
C LYS A 69 -0.50 -24.45 10.89
N LYS A 70 -1.64 -23.77 10.86
CA LYS A 70 -2.97 -24.39 11.01
C LYS A 70 -3.55 -24.96 9.71
N ARG A 71 -2.82 -24.86 8.59
CA ARG A 71 -3.25 -25.32 7.26
C ARG A 71 -4.65 -24.83 6.86
N TRP A 72 -4.99 -23.58 7.19
CA TRP A 72 -6.31 -23.00 6.89
C TRP A 72 -6.62 -22.93 5.40
N PHE A 73 -5.59 -22.85 4.55
CA PHE A 73 -5.74 -22.73 3.11
C PHE A 73 -4.94 -23.84 2.41
N LYS A 74 -5.57 -24.51 1.45
CA LYS A 74 -4.89 -25.48 0.57
C LYS A 74 -4.01 -24.79 -0.49
N ASN A 75 -4.40 -23.58 -0.92
CA ASN A 75 -3.70 -22.82 -1.95
C ASN A 75 -2.95 -21.62 -1.35
N ARG A 76 -1.64 -21.54 -1.58
CA ARG A 76 -0.78 -20.43 -1.15
C ARG A 76 -1.24 -19.06 -1.69
N ASN A 77 -1.88 -19.05 -2.86
CA ASN A 77 -2.38 -17.82 -3.49
C ASN A 77 -3.57 -17.29 -2.70
N ALA A 78 -4.52 -18.16 -2.36
CA ALA A 78 -5.68 -17.80 -1.55
C ALA A 78 -5.24 -17.25 -0.18
N LEU A 79 -4.27 -17.91 0.46
CA LEU A 79 -3.65 -17.43 1.69
C LEU A 79 -3.07 -16.01 1.55
N SER A 80 -2.26 -15.79 0.50
CA SER A 80 -1.61 -14.49 0.28
C SER A 80 -2.66 -13.40 0.03
N SER A 81 -3.69 -13.69 -0.77
CA SER A 81 -4.76 -12.75 -1.08
C SER A 81 -5.59 -12.38 0.15
N THR A 82 -5.99 -13.38 0.96
CA THR A 82 -6.70 -13.14 2.21
C THR A 82 -5.86 -12.32 3.18
N ALA A 83 -4.56 -12.61 3.28
CA ALA A 83 -3.66 -11.85 4.14
C ALA A 83 -3.52 -10.38 3.68
N TYR A 84 -3.44 -10.11 2.38
CA TYR A 84 -3.43 -8.74 1.85
C TYR A 84 -4.72 -7.99 2.18
N MET A 85 -5.88 -8.63 1.96
CA MET A 85 -7.19 -8.04 2.28
C MET A 85 -7.31 -7.74 3.77
N LEU A 86 -7.00 -8.71 4.63
CA LEU A 86 -7.06 -8.54 6.09
C LEU A 86 -6.14 -7.42 6.56
N ASN A 87 -4.88 -7.41 6.09
CA ASN A 87 -3.89 -6.41 6.50
C ASN A 87 -4.31 -5.00 6.11
N MET A 88 -4.81 -4.80 4.88
CA MET A 88 -5.20 -3.47 4.41
C MET A 88 -6.54 -3.01 4.98
N LEU A 89 -7.48 -3.92 5.22
CA LEU A 89 -8.71 -3.58 5.94
C LEU A 89 -8.42 -3.13 7.37
N LEU A 90 -7.57 -3.86 8.10
CA LEU A 90 -7.14 -3.45 9.45
C LEU A 90 -6.42 -2.10 9.43
N MET A 91 -5.65 -1.81 8.38
CA MET A 91 -5.05 -0.48 8.21
C MET A 91 -6.11 0.60 7.96
N GLY A 92 -7.17 0.29 7.19
CA GLY A 92 -8.34 1.16 7.05
C GLY A 92 -9.02 1.46 8.39
N PHE A 93 -9.28 0.42 9.18
CA PHE A 93 -9.84 0.57 10.53
C PHE A 93 -8.93 1.37 11.47
N TRP A 94 -7.61 1.23 11.35
CA TRP A 94 -6.65 2.00 12.13
C TRP A 94 -6.75 3.51 11.85
N HIS A 95 -7.16 3.91 10.64
CA HIS A 95 -7.41 5.31 10.30
C HIS A 95 -8.77 5.82 10.81
N GLY A 96 -9.79 4.96 10.90
CA GLY A 96 -11.07 5.27 11.52
C GLY A 96 -12.20 4.33 11.10
N ILE A 97 -13.35 4.42 11.80
CA ILE A 97 -14.54 3.57 11.59
C ILE A 97 -15.56 4.29 10.70
N THR A 98 -15.10 4.93 9.63
CA THR A 98 -15.96 5.55 8.61
C THR A 98 -15.92 4.73 7.32
N TRP A 99 -16.99 4.78 6.53
CA TRP A 99 -17.11 3.95 5.32
C TRP A 99 -15.97 4.21 4.32
N TYR A 100 -15.50 5.45 4.21
CA TYR A 100 -14.45 5.81 3.27
C TYR A 100 -13.06 5.31 3.69
N TYR A 101 -12.75 5.22 4.99
CA TYR A 101 -11.50 4.59 5.45
C TYR A 101 -11.52 3.07 5.26
N ILE A 102 -12.67 2.43 5.52
CA ILE A 102 -12.85 1.00 5.30
C ILE A 102 -12.77 0.69 3.79
N LEU A 103 -13.42 1.50 2.95
CA LEU A 103 -13.38 1.35 1.49
C LEU A 103 -11.96 1.59 0.95
N TYR A 104 -11.23 2.58 1.48
CA TYR A 104 -9.83 2.79 1.15
C TYR A 104 -8.98 1.53 1.44
N GLY A 105 -9.12 0.95 2.65
CA GLY A 105 -8.43 -0.28 3.03
C GLY A 105 -8.79 -1.46 2.13
N PHE A 106 -10.09 -1.61 1.81
CA PHE A 106 -10.58 -2.64 0.89
C PHE A 106 -9.97 -2.51 -0.50
N LEU A 107 -9.99 -1.31 -1.09
CA LEU A 107 -9.46 -1.05 -2.42
C LEU A 107 -7.96 -1.28 -2.49
N GLN A 108 -7.21 -0.87 -1.48
CA GLN A 108 -5.77 -1.11 -1.40
C GLN A 108 -5.45 -2.61 -1.28
N GLY A 109 -6.23 -3.35 -0.49
CA GLY A 109 -6.14 -4.81 -0.41
C GLY A 109 -6.39 -5.47 -1.75
N LEU A 110 -7.50 -5.11 -2.42
CA LEU A 110 -7.86 -5.64 -3.73
C LEU A 110 -6.79 -5.31 -4.78
N GLY A 111 -6.30 -4.07 -4.77
CA GLY A 111 -5.22 -3.62 -5.63
C GLY A 111 -3.96 -4.47 -5.47
N LEU A 112 -3.56 -4.78 -4.24
CA LEU A 112 -2.42 -5.68 -3.97
C LEU A 112 -2.65 -7.11 -4.45
N VAL A 113 -3.88 -7.64 -4.31
CA VAL A 113 -4.24 -8.97 -4.83
C VAL A 113 -4.12 -9.01 -6.36
N VAL A 114 -4.70 -8.03 -7.05
CA VAL A 114 -4.62 -7.91 -8.51
C VAL A 114 -3.16 -7.74 -8.95
N ASN A 115 -2.40 -6.92 -8.22
CA ASN A 115 -0.98 -6.71 -8.50
C ASN A 115 -0.16 -8.00 -8.35
N ASP A 116 -0.37 -8.76 -7.27
CA ASP A 116 0.29 -10.03 -7.05
C ASP A 116 -0.07 -11.07 -8.11
N TRP A 117 -1.35 -11.14 -8.50
CA TRP A 117 -1.81 -12.01 -9.58
C TRP A 117 -1.17 -11.63 -10.92
N TRP A 118 -1.15 -10.34 -11.27
CA TRP A 118 -0.50 -9.84 -12.49
C TRP A 118 1.00 -10.14 -12.52
N LEU A 119 1.71 -9.93 -11.40
CA LEU A 119 3.14 -10.24 -11.32
C LEU A 119 3.42 -11.74 -11.50
N ARG A 120 2.56 -12.61 -10.97
CA ARG A 120 2.67 -14.07 -11.17
C ARG A 120 2.39 -14.47 -12.62
N PHE A 121 1.36 -13.89 -13.24
CA PHE A 121 1.06 -14.09 -14.65
C PHE A 121 2.22 -13.65 -15.53
N LYS A 122 2.72 -12.42 -15.31
CA LYS A 122 3.89 -11.88 -16.01
C LYS A 122 5.11 -12.78 -15.84
N ARG A 123 5.37 -13.31 -14.64
CA ARG A 123 6.51 -14.23 -14.40
C ARG A 123 6.42 -15.52 -15.21
N LYS A 124 5.22 -16.05 -15.44
CA LYS A 124 5.04 -17.25 -16.29
C LYS A 124 5.21 -16.93 -17.77
N ASN A 125 4.82 -15.74 -18.22
CA ASN A 125 4.83 -15.31 -19.62
C ASN A 125 5.99 -14.33 -19.94
N LEU A 126 7.07 -14.36 -19.16
CA LEU A 126 8.19 -13.40 -19.25
C LEU A 126 8.81 -13.31 -20.65
N LYS A 127 8.83 -14.42 -21.40
CA LYS A 127 9.38 -14.47 -22.77
C LYS A 127 8.54 -13.71 -23.80
N GLN A 128 7.28 -13.42 -23.51
CA GLN A 128 6.33 -12.83 -24.46
C GLN A 128 6.03 -11.36 -24.18
N LEU A 129 6.43 -10.83 -23.02
CA LEU A 129 6.08 -9.47 -22.61
C LEU A 129 7.28 -8.53 -22.76
N PRO A 130 7.19 -7.50 -23.61
CA PRO A 130 8.26 -6.53 -23.76
C PRO A 130 8.48 -5.77 -22.45
N HIS A 131 9.74 -5.65 -22.02
CA HIS A 131 10.13 -4.79 -20.91
C HIS A 131 10.96 -3.63 -21.43
N ASN A 132 10.33 -2.46 -21.53
CA ASN A 132 10.94 -1.25 -22.07
C ASN A 132 10.59 -0.02 -21.20
N LYS A 133 11.17 1.15 -21.52
CA LYS A 133 10.89 2.40 -20.80
C LYS A 133 9.41 2.80 -20.90
N PHE A 134 8.76 2.52 -22.03
CA PHE A 134 7.33 2.81 -22.25
C PHE A 134 6.42 2.01 -21.32
N THR A 135 6.56 0.69 -21.28
CA THR A 135 5.79 -0.20 -20.36
C THR A 135 6.04 0.15 -18.89
N THR A 136 7.24 0.61 -18.55
CA THR A 136 7.53 1.16 -17.21
C THR A 136 6.76 2.46 -16.96
N GLY A 137 6.74 3.38 -17.92
CA GLY A 137 5.97 4.63 -17.82
C GLY A 137 4.47 4.38 -17.66
N VAL A 138 3.90 3.47 -18.44
CA VAL A 138 2.49 3.03 -18.31
C VAL A 138 2.22 2.46 -16.93
N ALA A 139 3.10 1.59 -16.42
CA ALA A 139 2.92 0.98 -15.10
C ALA A 139 2.95 2.03 -13.96
N ILE A 140 3.85 3.02 -14.07
CA ILE A 140 3.88 4.16 -13.14
C ILE A 140 2.60 4.97 -13.25
N PHE A 141 2.14 5.30 -14.46
CA PHE A 141 0.92 6.08 -14.68
C PHE A 141 -0.31 5.38 -14.10
N VAL A 142 -0.47 4.08 -14.33
CA VAL A 142 -1.58 3.28 -13.76
C VAL A 142 -1.51 3.26 -12.24
N THR A 143 -0.33 2.99 -11.68
CA THR A 143 -0.15 2.96 -10.22
C THR A 143 -0.44 4.32 -9.59
N PHE A 144 0.04 5.40 -10.21
CA PHE A 144 -0.17 6.78 -9.76
C PHE A 144 -1.66 7.13 -9.73
N ASN A 145 -2.39 6.88 -10.82
CA ASN A 145 -3.82 7.19 -10.90
C ASN A 145 -4.63 6.37 -9.90
N PHE A 146 -4.32 5.08 -9.75
CA PHE A 146 -4.96 4.25 -8.74
C PHE A 146 -4.74 4.80 -7.33
N VAL A 147 -3.49 5.15 -6.98
CA VAL A 147 -3.17 5.72 -5.66
C VAL A 147 -3.90 7.04 -5.45
N MET A 148 -3.89 7.95 -6.43
CA MET A 148 -4.58 9.24 -6.33
C MET A 148 -6.09 9.08 -6.17
N PHE A 149 -6.69 8.12 -6.88
CA PHE A 149 -8.10 7.78 -6.72
C PHE A 149 -8.39 7.26 -5.30
N THR A 150 -7.56 6.37 -4.77
CA THR A 150 -7.74 5.91 -3.38
C THR A 150 -7.54 7.03 -2.36
N PHE A 151 -6.68 8.01 -2.63
CA PHE A 151 -6.54 9.19 -1.77
C PHE A 151 -7.74 10.13 -1.84
N LEU A 152 -8.44 10.21 -2.98
CA LEU A 152 -9.71 10.92 -3.06
C LEU A 152 -10.75 10.29 -2.12
N ILE A 153 -10.85 8.96 -2.11
CA ILE A 153 -11.74 8.25 -1.18
C ILE A 153 -11.29 8.51 0.27
N PHE A 154 -10.00 8.35 0.55
CA PHE A 154 -9.42 8.58 1.88
C PHE A 154 -9.72 9.98 2.43
N SER A 155 -9.82 10.99 1.55
CA SER A 155 -10.10 12.37 1.96
C SER A 155 -11.47 12.58 2.60
N GLY A 156 -12.41 11.65 2.45
CA GLY A 156 -13.79 11.82 2.87
C GLY A 156 -14.56 12.86 2.04
N PHE A 157 -13.95 13.47 1.01
CA PHE A 157 -14.62 14.45 0.16
C PHE A 157 -15.90 13.88 -0.48
N LEU A 158 -15.88 12.62 -0.92
CA LEU A 158 -17.06 11.97 -1.50
C LEU A 158 -18.22 11.81 -0.51
N ASP A 159 -17.94 11.66 0.79
CA ASP A 159 -18.96 11.60 1.83
C ASP A 159 -19.80 12.88 1.86
N THR A 160 -19.12 14.03 1.74
CA THR A 160 -19.78 15.34 1.73
C THR A 160 -20.66 15.61 0.51
N TYR A 161 -20.56 14.82 -0.56
CA TYR A 161 -21.39 14.97 -1.76
C TYR A 161 -22.46 13.89 -1.90
N LEU A 162 -22.20 12.69 -1.39
CA LEU A 162 -23.10 11.54 -1.56
C LEU A 162 -24.08 11.35 -0.41
N PHE A 163 -23.72 11.79 0.80
CA PHE A 163 -24.49 11.55 2.03
C PHE A 163 -24.86 12.85 2.76
N LYS A 164 -24.71 14.01 2.11
CA LYS A 164 -25.29 15.28 2.55
C LYS A 164 -26.65 15.52 1.93
#